data_AF-A0AAC9IVD5-F1
#
_entry.id   AF-A0AAC9IVD5-F1
#
_cell.length_a   1.000
_cell.length_b   1.000
_cell.length_c   1.000
_cell.angle_alpha   90.00
_cell.angle_beta   90.00
_cell.angle_gamma   90.00
#
_symmetry.space_group_name_H-M   'P 1'
#
loop_
_entity.id
_entity.type
_entity.pdbx_description
1 polymer ?
#
loop_
_entity_poly.entity_id
_entity_poly.type
_entity_poly.pdbx_seq_one_letter_code
_entity_poly.pdbx_strand_id
1 'polypeptide(L)'
;MNIKIVSRWDSAQILFEGNVDSLKSLLEKAKKEGADLRGAYLECADLRGAYLECADLRGADLRGADLECADLRGADLEGADLRGADLRGADLRGAYLEGADLRGADLRGADLRGADLRGAKIDGEEITKTPLMIMGLTYWVLITEGYMRIGCKRYTHQEWAEFKDPTIATMDSKALNFWGEWKDTLLTICKKHSAEVL
;
A
#
# COMPACT_ATOMS: atom_id res chain seq x y z
N MET A 1 29.56 -8.62 -4.73
CA MET A 1 29.62 -8.85 -3.27
C MET A 1 28.79 -10.07 -2.96
N ASN A 2 29.18 -10.94 -2.02
CA ASN A 2 28.26 -11.99 -1.58
C ASN A 2 27.22 -11.34 -0.65
N ILE A 3 25.97 -11.28 -1.10
CA ILE A 3 24.85 -10.69 -0.36
C ILE A 3 23.93 -11.83 0.07
N LYS A 4 23.25 -11.67 1.21
CA LYS A 4 22.35 -12.66 1.79
C LYS A 4 21.02 -12.00 2.12
N ILE A 5 19.93 -12.71 1.85
CA ILE A 5 18.60 -12.45 2.38
C ILE A 5 18.42 -13.41 3.55
N VAL A 6 18.13 -12.86 4.72
CA VAL A 6 17.96 -13.64 5.95
C VAL A 6 16.53 -13.58 6.43
N SER A 7 16.15 -14.58 7.23
CA SER A 7 14.86 -14.62 7.90
C SER A 7 14.82 -13.58 9.02
N ARG A 8 13.69 -12.89 9.16
CA ARG A 8 13.40 -11.99 10.29
C ARG A 8 13.16 -12.74 11.60
N TRP A 9 12.87 -14.04 11.53
CA TRP A 9 12.60 -14.89 12.71
C TRP A 9 13.88 -15.53 13.26
N ASP A 10 14.86 -15.78 12.38
CA ASP A 10 16.18 -16.30 12.73
C ASP A 10 17.24 -15.70 11.82
N SER A 11 18.08 -14.82 12.36
CA SER A 11 19.15 -14.16 11.60
C SER A 11 20.22 -15.12 11.05
N ALA A 12 20.33 -16.34 11.57
CA ALA A 12 21.23 -17.36 11.05
C ALA A 12 20.65 -18.10 9.83
N GLN A 13 19.32 -18.06 9.65
CA GLN A 13 18.65 -18.69 8.52
C GLN A 13 18.77 -17.81 7.27
N ILE A 14 19.52 -18.31 6.29
CA ILE A 14 19.66 -17.70 4.96
C ILE A 14 18.52 -18.20 4.08
N LEU A 15 17.70 -17.29 3.60
CA LEU A 15 16.62 -17.59 2.64
C LEU A 15 17.18 -17.68 1.22
N PHE A 16 18.12 -16.80 0.89
CA PHE A 16 18.81 -16.80 -0.40
C PHE A 16 20.15 -16.07 -0.30
N GLU A 17 21.16 -16.51 -1.04
CA GLU A 17 22.44 -15.80 -1.12
C GLU A 17 23.03 -15.87 -2.53
N GLY A 18 23.87 -14.90 -2.85
CA GLY A 18 24.48 -14.85 -4.18
C GLY A 18 25.45 -13.70 -4.37
N ASN A 19 26.32 -13.89 -5.36
CA ASN A 19 27.24 -12.85 -5.82
C ASN A 19 26.53 -11.90 -6.76
N VAL A 20 26.10 -10.77 -6.24
CA VAL A 20 25.47 -9.68 -6.99
C VAL A 20 25.99 -8.31 -6.51
N ASP A 21 25.47 -7.25 -7.09
CA ASP A 21 25.84 -5.86 -6.86
C ASP A 21 24.94 -5.15 -5.83
N SER A 22 23.72 -5.62 -5.59
CA SER A 22 22.78 -4.98 -4.65
C SER A 22 21.81 -5.98 -3.99
N LEU A 23 21.17 -5.58 -2.89
CA LEU A 23 20.10 -6.37 -2.28
C LEU A 23 18.89 -6.51 -3.23
N LYS A 24 18.55 -5.45 -3.97
CA LYS A 24 17.51 -5.47 -5.00
C LYS A 24 17.75 -6.57 -6.04
N SER A 25 18.94 -6.60 -6.65
CA SER A 25 19.27 -7.59 -7.67
C SER A 25 19.35 -9.02 -7.09
N LEU A 26 19.69 -9.17 -5.81
CA LEU A 26 19.60 -10.45 -5.13
C LEU A 26 18.15 -10.90 -4.97
N LEU A 27 17.26 -10.00 -4.55
CA LEU A 27 15.84 -10.29 -4.33
C LEU A 27 15.13 -10.66 -5.63
N GLU A 28 15.38 -9.91 -6.72
CA GLU A 28 14.85 -10.22 -8.06
C GLU A 28 15.37 -11.57 -8.58
N LYS A 29 16.65 -11.88 -8.32
CA LYS A 29 17.22 -13.19 -8.66
C LYS A 29 16.56 -14.30 -7.85
N ALA A 30 16.41 -14.12 -6.53
CA ALA A 30 15.76 -15.08 -5.64
C ALA A 30 14.34 -15.38 -6.10
N LYS A 31 13.56 -14.32 -6.38
CA LYS A 31 12.21 -14.40 -6.95
C LYS A 31 12.21 -15.19 -8.26
N LYS A 32 13.12 -14.89 -9.18
CA LYS A 32 13.21 -15.57 -10.48
C LYS A 32 13.53 -17.05 -10.35
N GLU A 33 14.30 -17.43 -9.34
CA GLU A 33 14.66 -18.83 -9.04
C GLU A 33 13.59 -19.55 -8.20
N GLY A 34 12.48 -18.88 -7.86
CA GLY A 34 11.40 -19.45 -7.06
C GLY A 34 11.78 -19.65 -5.59
N ALA A 35 12.72 -18.85 -5.08
CA ALA A 35 13.10 -18.90 -3.69
C ALA A 35 11.93 -18.52 -2.78
N ASP A 36 11.85 -19.20 -1.64
CA ASP A 36 10.94 -18.86 -0.55
C ASP A 36 11.48 -17.64 0.20
N LEU A 37 10.82 -16.49 0.02
CA LEU A 37 11.20 -15.21 0.64
C LEU A 37 10.29 -14.86 1.83
N ARG A 38 9.56 -15.85 2.37
CA ARG A 38 8.72 -15.65 3.55
C ARG A 38 9.55 -15.21 4.73
N GLY A 39 9.09 -14.16 5.40
CA GLY A 39 9.78 -13.54 6.52
C GLY A 39 11.12 -12.93 6.13
N ALA A 40 11.38 -12.61 4.87
CA ALA A 40 12.60 -11.93 4.48
C ALA A 40 12.78 -10.63 5.28
N TYR A 41 13.96 -10.44 5.85
CA TYR A 41 14.34 -9.20 6.51
C TYR A 41 14.85 -8.20 5.48
N LEU A 42 14.02 -7.20 5.17
CA LEU A 42 14.21 -6.19 4.13
C LEU A 42 13.95 -4.76 4.68
N GLU A 43 14.11 -4.57 6.00
CA GLU A 43 13.93 -3.26 6.64
C GLU A 43 14.89 -2.23 6.03
N CYS A 44 14.34 -1.07 5.66
CA CYS A 44 15.04 0.04 5.01
C CYS A 44 15.76 -0.34 3.70
N ALA A 45 15.38 -1.43 3.04
CA ALA A 45 15.98 -1.85 1.79
C ALA A 45 15.67 -0.85 0.66
N ASP A 46 16.67 -0.55 -0.17
CA ASP A 46 16.46 0.13 -1.45
C ASP A 46 15.98 -0.90 -2.48
N LEU A 47 14.68 -0.90 -2.73
CA LEU A 47 13.97 -1.76 -3.67
C LEU A 47 13.20 -0.92 -4.71
N ARG A 48 13.65 0.32 -4.96
CA ARG A 48 13.00 1.24 -5.88
C ARG A 48 12.93 0.61 -7.27
N GLY A 49 11.72 0.54 -7.83
CA GLY A 49 11.48 -0.05 -9.15
C GLY A 49 11.88 -1.52 -9.23
N ALA A 50 11.79 -2.29 -8.13
CA ALA A 50 12.06 -3.72 -8.15
C ALA A 50 10.96 -4.52 -8.86
N TYR A 51 11.39 -5.59 -9.53
CA TYR A 51 10.50 -6.56 -10.21
C TYR A 51 10.17 -7.72 -9.27
N LEU A 52 9.08 -7.57 -8.52
CA LEU A 52 8.63 -8.47 -7.45
C LEU A 52 7.23 -9.04 -7.73
N GLU A 53 6.82 -9.07 -9.00
CA GLU A 53 5.52 -9.60 -9.39
C GLU A 53 5.39 -11.09 -9.00
N CYS A 54 4.31 -11.44 -8.30
CA CYS A 54 4.08 -12.77 -7.74
C CYS A 54 5.17 -13.28 -6.76
N ALA A 55 5.98 -12.39 -6.17
CA ALA A 55 6.94 -12.79 -5.14
C ALA A 55 6.22 -13.28 -3.86
N ASP A 56 6.74 -14.33 -3.21
CA ASP A 56 6.26 -14.80 -1.92
C ASP A 56 7.00 -14.08 -0.78
N LEU A 57 6.44 -12.97 -0.32
CA LEU A 57 6.98 -12.09 0.74
C LEU A 57 6.13 -12.15 2.01
N ARG A 58 5.41 -13.26 2.25
CA ARG A 58 4.54 -13.38 3.42
C ARG A 58 5.31 -13.18 4.70
N GLY A 59 4.80 -12.35 5.58
CA GLY A 59 5.42 -12.01 6.86
C GLY A 59 6.76 -11.27 6.73
N ALA A 60 7.18 -10.83 5.53
CA ALA A 60 8.44 -10.11 5.36
C ALA A 60 8.48 -8.82 6.20
N ASP A 61 9.68 -8.43 6.60
CA ASP A 61 9.94 -7.15 7.25
C ASP A 61 10.37 -6.13 6.19
N LEU A 62 9.46 -5.25 5.79
CA LEU A 62 9.67 -4.20 4.78
C LEU A 62 9.55 -2.80 5.39
N ARG A 63 9.74 -2.68 6.72
CA ARG A 63 9.64 -1.41 7.42
C ARG A 63 10.59 -0.39 6.81
N GLY A 64 10.08 0.78 6.45
CA GLY A 64 10.87 1.85 5.85
C GLY A 64 11.55 1.51 4.52
N ALA A 65 11.22 0.38 3.88
CA ALA A 65 11.79 0.03 2.57
C ALA A 65 11.37 1.05 1.50
N ASP A 66 12.27 1.37 0.59
CA ASP A 66 11.96 2.16 -0.60
C ASP A 66 11.47 1.21 -1.69
N LEU A 67 10.16 1.18 -1.92
CA LEU A 67 9.48 0.42 -2.96
C LEU A 67 8.86 1.36 -4.00
N GLU A 68 9.36 2.60 -4.13
CA GLU A 68 8.84 3.57 -5.09
C GLU A 68 8.89 2.97 -6.50
N CYS A 69 7.76 2.99 -7.21
CA CYS A 69 7.57 2.42 -8.55
C CYS A 69 7.86 0.91 -8.68
N ALA A 70 7.92 0.16 -7.58
CA ALA A 70 8.11 -1.29 -7.63
C ALA A 70 6.90 -2.01 -8.27
N ASP A 71 7.17 -3.09 -8.99
CA ASP A 71 6.17 -4.01 -9.52
C ASP A 71 5.90 -5.11 -8.49
N LEU A 72 4.77 -5.04 -7.81
CA LEU A 72 4.31 -5.98 -6.78
C LEU A 72 3.01 -6.67 -7.22
N ARG A 73 2.73 -6.71 -8.52
CA ARG A 73 1.48 -7.31 -9.04
C ARG A 73 1.37 -8.76 -8.62
N GLY A 74 0.26 -9.12 -7.99
CA GLY A 74 0.03 -10.49 -7.51
C GLY A 74 1.01 -10.97 -6.46
N ALA A 75 1.88 -10.11 -5.90
CA ALA A 75 2.80 -10.49 -4.84
C ALA A 75 2.01 -10.92 -3.59
N ASP A 76 2.55 -11.91 -2.88
CA ASP A 76 1.99 -12.38 -1.63
C ASP A 76 2.70 -11.67 -0.47
N LEU A 77 2.03 -10.71 0.15
CA LEU A 77 2.48 -9.88 1.26
C LEU A 77 1.63 -10.13 2.51
N GLU A 78 0.97 -11.30 2.61
CA GLU A 78 0.15 -11.66 3.77
C GLU A 78 0.96 -11.49 5.06
N GLY A 79 0.45 -10.70 6.01
CA GLY A 79 1.09 -10.41 7.29
C GLY A 79 2.43 -9.67 7.22
N ALA A 80 2.82 -9.13 6.06
CA ALA A 80 4.05 -8.36 5.92
C ALA A 80 4.00 -7.04 6.73
N ASP A 81 5.16 -6.60 7.21
CA ASP A 81 5.30 -5.34 7.94
C ASP A 81 5.84 -4.26 6.99
N LEU A 82 4.97 -3.40 6.50
CA LEU A 82 5.25 -2.32 5.54
C LEU A 82 5.24 -0.95 6.22
N ARG A 83 5.36 -0.89 7.56
CA ARG A 83 5.26 0.38 8.28
C ARG A 83 6.30 1.38 7.79
N GLY A 84 5.84 2.57 7.41
CA GLY A 84 6.71 3.64 6.90
C GLY A 84 7.36 3.35 5.55
N ALA A 85 7.00 2.27 4.84
CA ALA A 85 7.54 1.98 3.52
C ALA A 85 7.10 3.04 2.50
N ASP A 86 7.98 3.33 1.54
CA ASP A 86 7.65 4.20 0.41
C ASP A 86 7.10 3.33 -0.73
N LEU A 87 5.79 3.39 -0.98
CA LEU A 87 5.10 2.65 -2.04
C LEU A 87 4.63 3.60 -3.16
N ARG A 88 5.23 4.79 -3.26
CA ARG A 88 4.78 5.79 -4.25
C ARG A 88 4.86 5.22 -5.65
N GLY A 89 3.75 5.26 -6.39
CA GLY A 89 3.69 4.74 -7.75
C GLY A 89 3.86 3.21 -7.89
N ALA A 90 3.91 2.45 -6.79
CA ALA A 90 4.03 1.00 -6.86
C ALA A 90 2.79 0.34 -7.48
N ASP A 91 3.00 -0.73 -8.25
CA ASP A 91 1.92 -1.50 -8.85
C ASP A 91 1.60 -2.71 -7.96
N LEU A 92 0.53 -2.61 -7.17
CA LEU A 92 0.07 -3.63 -6.23
C LEU A 92 -1.18 -4.36 -6.75
N ARG A 93 -1.45 -4.29 -8.07
CA ARG A 93 -2.67 -4.89 -8.62
C ARG A 93 -2.73 -6.38 -8.32
N GLY A 94 -3.81 -6.83 -7.71
CA GLY A 94 -4.01 -8.22 -7.34
C GLY A 94 -3.09 -8.74 -6.23
N ALA A 95 -2.33 -7.89 -5.54
CA ALA A 95 -1.46 -8.31 -4.44
C ALA A 95 -2.28 -8.81 -3.24
N TYR A 96 -1.75 -9.79 -2.50
CA TYR A 96 -2.35 -10.28 -1.26
C TYR A 96 -1.72 -9.53 -0.08
N LEU A 97 -2.49 -8.66 0.56
CA LEU A 97 -2.06 -7.83 1.70
C LEU A 97 -2.85 -8.21 2.97
N GLU A 98 -3.45 -9.40 3.01
CA GLU A 98 -4.25 -9.83 4.16
C GLU A 98 -3.42 -9.75 5.45
N GLY A 99 -3.91 -9.02 6.45
CA GLY A 99 -3.21 -8.80 7.73
C GLY A 99 -1.92 -7.95 7.66
N ALA A 100 -1.55 -7.38 6.51
CA ALA A 100 -0.33 -6.57 6.38
C ALA A 100 -0.41 -5.25 7.16
N ASP A 101 0.72 -4.76 7.66
CA ASP A 101 0.79 -3.49 8.39
C ASP A 101 1.36 -2.37 7.51
N LEU A 102 0.48 -1.55 6.96
CA LEU A 102 0.78 -0.41 6.09
C LEU A 102 0.77 0.93 6.86
N ARG A 103 0.80 0.93 8.20
CA ARG A 103 0.71 2.18 8.97
C ARG A 103 1.89 3.10 8.65
N GLY A 104 1.59 4.31 8.20
CA GLY A 104 2.58 5.29 7.81
C GLY A 104 3.26 5.03 6.46
N ALA A 105 2.86 3.99 5.72
CA ALA A 105 3.34 3.77 4.36
C ALA A 105 2.83 4.87 3.42
N ASP A 106 3.65 5.26 2.44
CA ASP A 106 3.29 6.25 1.45
C ASP A 106 2.74 5.58 0.18
N LEU A 107 1.42 5.57 0.04
CA LEU A 107 0.72 4.95 -1.09
C LEU A 107 0.39 5.96 -2.22
N ARG A 108 0.99 7.16 -2.23
CA ARG A 108 0.65 8.17 -3.25
C ARG A 108 0.96 7.64 -4.65
N GLY A 109 -0.08 7.51 -5.48
CA GLY A 109 0.06 7.01 -6.84
C GLY A 109 0.18 5.49 -6.96
N ALA A 110 0.15 4.74 -5.85
CA ALA A 110 0.14 3.29 -5.89
C ALA A 110 -1.17 2.76 -6.50
N ASP A 111 -1.10 1.62 -7.19
CA ASP A 111 -2.27 0.97 -7.80
C ASP A 111 -2.65 -0.29 -7.02
N LEU A 112 -3.66 -0.18 -6.16
CA LEU A 112 -4.19 -1.28 -5.34
C LEU A 112 -5.39 -1.99 -5.97
N ARG A 113 -5.68 -1.78 -7.27
CA ARG A 113 -6.87 -2.39 -7.88
C ARG A 113 -6.82 -3.92 -7.80
N GLY A 114 -7.85 -4.49 -7.18
CA GLY A 114 -7.96 -5.94 -6.98
C GLY A 114 -7.04 -6.52 -5.90
N ALA A 115 -6.29 -5.69 -5.17
CA ALA A 115 -5.52 -6.15 -4.02
C ALA A 115 -6.45 -6.58 -2.87
N ASP A 116 -6.05 -7.61 -2.14
CA ASP A 116 -6.78 -8.08 -0.96
C ASP A 116 -6.21 -7.43 0.31
N LEU A 117 -6.97 -6.53 0.92
CA LEU A 117 -6.56 -5.74 2.09
C LEU A 117 -7.30 -6.15 3.38
N ARG A 118 -7.96 -7.31 3.40
CA ARG A 118 -8.70 -7.76 4.60
C ARG A 118 -7.75 -7.90 5.79
N GLY A 119 -8.12 -7.39 6.96
CA GLY A 119 -7.27 -7.34 8.14
C GLY A 119 -6.03 -6.43 8.04
N ALA A 120 -5.78 -5.78 6.90
CA ALA A 120 -4.64 -4.90 6.73
C ALA A 120 -4.81 -3.63 7.58
N LYS A 121 -3.69 -3.09 8.08
CA LYS A 121 -3.69 -1.84 8.87
C LYS A 121 -3.19 -0.68 8.02
N ILE A 122 -4.08 0.23 7.64
CA ILE A 122 -3.77 1.41 6.82
C ILE A 122 -4.22 2.67 7.55
N ASP A 123 -3.38 3.71 7.59
CA ASP A 123 -3.66 4.98 8.29
C ASP A 123 -4.10 4.84 9.76
N GLY A 124 -3.79 3.72 10.41
CA GLY A 124 -4.20 3.45 11.80
C GLY A 124 -5.61 2.85 11.95
N GLU A 125 -6.25 2.46 10.85
CA GLU A 125 -7.48 1.65 10.83
C GLU A 125 -7.14 0.21 10.42
N GLU A 126 -7.82 -0.77 11.02
CA GLU A 126 -7.79 -2.16 10.57
C GLU A 126 -8.97 -2.38 9.63
N ILE A 127 -8.68 -2.79 8.40
CA ILE A 127 -9.65 -2.84 7.30
C ILE A 127 -10.34 -4.19 7.29
N THR A 128 -11.67 -4.17 7.35
CA THR A 128 -12.54 -5.35 7.33
C THR A 128 -13.19 -5.55 5.96
N LYS A 129 -13.34 -4.46 5.18
CA LYS A 129 -13.90 -4.48 3.83
C LYS A 129 -12.86 -4.01 2.82
N THR A 130 -12.81 -4.64 1.65
CA THR A 130 -11.89 -4.21 0.59
C THR A 130 -12.15 -2.75 0.24
N PRO A 131 -11.15 -1.86 0.41
CA PRO A 131 -11.37 -0.45 0.21
C PRO A 131 -11.46 -0.12 -1.28
N LEU A 132 -12.18 0.94 -1.61
CA LEU A 132 -12.31 1.42 -2.99
C LEU A 132 -11.23 2.46 -3.26
N MET A 133 -10.52 2.28 -4.37
CA MET A 133 -9.52 3.23 -4.84
C MET A 133 -9.92 3.83 -6.18
N ILE A 134 -10.00 5.16 -6.24
CA ILE A 134 -10.30 5.93 -7.44
C ILE A 134 -9.04 6.67 -7.84
N MET A 135 -8.50 6.30 -9.00
CA MET A 135 -7.30 6.86 -9.58
C MET A 135 -7.64 7.73 -10.80
N GLY A 136 -6.68 8.55 -11.24
CA GLY A 136 -6.81 9.37 -12.45
C GLY A 136 -7.58 10.68 -12.27
N LEU A 137 -8.02 11.00 -11.05
CA LEU A 137 -8.56 12.31 -10.71
C LEU A 137 -7.46 13.29 -10.28
N THR A 138 -7.79 14.58 -10.12
CA THR A 138 -6.86 15.60 -9.58
C THR A 138 -6.24 15.18 -8.25
N TYR A 139 -7.01 14.51 -7.40
CA TYR A 139 -6.54 13.82 -6.22
C TYR A 139 -7.01 12.38 -6.27
N TRP A 140 -6.12 11.43 -5.97
CA TRP A 140 -6.53 10.05 -5.73
C TRP A 140 -7.47 9.99 -4.53
N VAL A 141 -8.40 9.02 -4.56
CA VAL A 141 -9.37 8.81 -3.49
C VAL A 141 -9.28 7.37 -3.01
N LEU A 142 -9.21 7.21 -1.69
CA LEU A 142 -9.35 5.93 -0.99
C LEU A 142 -10.58 6.01 -0.09
N ILE A 143 -11.46 5.03 -0.19
CA ILE A 143 -12.68 4.92 0.61
C ILE A 143 -12.62 3.59 1.34
N THR A 144 -12.60 3.65 2.67
CA THR A 144 -12.75 2.49 3.56
C THR A 144 -14.15 2.48 4.18
N GLU A 145 -14.44 1.52 5.03
CA GLU A 145 -15.65 1.52 5.85
C GLU A 145 -15.68 2.68 6.86
N GLY A 146 -14.53 3.15 7.36
CA GLY A 146 -14.43 4.19 8.38
C GLY A 146 -14.17 5.60 7.87
N TYR A 147 -13.43 5.75 6.76
CA TYR A 147 -13.02 7.07 6.28
C TYR A 147 -12.91 7.17 4.76
N MET A 148 -12.87 8.40 4.29
CA MET A 148 -12.44 8.74 2.94
C MET A 148 -11.16 9.57 3.01
N ARG A 149 -10.19 9.24 2.16
CA ARG A 149 -8.99 10.04 1.94
C ARG A 149 -9.02 10.61 0.54
N ILE A 150 -8.74 11.89 0.42
CA ILE A 150 -8.58 12.62 -0.83
C ILE A 150 -7.19 13.24 -0.81
N GLY A 151 -6.28 12.70 -1.63
CA GLY A 151 -4.87 13.10 -1.56
C GLY A 151 -4.27 12.84 -0.18
N CYS A 152 -3.72 13.88 0.46
CA CYS A 152 -3.18 13.77 1.83
C CYS A 152 -4.21 13.99 2.95
N LYS A 153 -5.45 14.35 2.61
CA LYS A 153 -6.49 14.70 3.59
C LYS A 153 -7.34 13.48 3.90
N ARG A 154 -7.37 13.09 5.18
CA ARG A 154 -8.13 11.96 5.70
C ARG A 154 -9.14 12.45 6.72
N TYR A 155 -10.40 12.14 6.50
CA TYR A 155 -11.50 12.44 7.41
C TYR A 155 -12.57 11.34 7.31
N THR A 156 -13.37 11.20 8.36
CA THR A 156 -14.54 10.30 8.36
C THR A 156 -15.53 10.69 7.27
N HIS A 157 -16.39 9.76 6.87
CA HIS A 157 -17.45 10.02 5.90
C HIS A 157 -18.38 11.17 6.33
N GLN A 158 -18.62 11.30 7.63
CA GLN A 158 -19.45 12.36 8.21
C GLN A 158 -18.76 13.73 8.14
N GLU A 159 -17.50 13.83 8.55
CA GLU A 159 -16.74 15.08 8.48
C GLU A 159 -16.68 15.62 7.04
N TRP A 160 -16.44 14.75 6.06
CA TRP A 160 -16.49 15.14 4.65
C TRP A 160 -17.84 15.72 4.23
N ALA A 161 -18.94 15.12 4.69
CA ALA A 161 -20.28 15.61 4.38
C ALA A 161 -20.58 16.98 5.01
N GLU A 162 -19.98 17.27 6.17
CA GLU A 162 -20.19 18.51 6.93
C GLU A 162 -19.30 19.68 6.47
N PHE A 163 -18.21 19.42 5.73
CA PHE A 163 -17.33 20.48 5.26
C PHE A 163 -18.05 21.48 4.35
N LYS A 164 -17.84 22.75 4.69
CA LYS A 164 -18.27 23.90 3.90
C LYS A 164 -17.15 24.34 2.95
N ASP A 165 -17.53 24.98 1.85
CA ASP A 165 -16.62 25.47 0.82
C ASP A 165 -15.42 26.27 1.35
N PRO A 166 -15.57 27.18 2.34
CA PRO A 166 -14.42 27.88 2.91
C PRO A 166 -13.40 26.95 3.55
N THR A 167 -13.83 25.88 4.23
CA THR A 167 -12.93 24.89 4.83
C THR A 167 -12.18 24.12 3.75
N ILE A 168 -12.88 23.67 2.71
CA ILE A 168 -12.28 22.96 1.57
C ILE A 168 -11.26 23.84 0.85
N ALA A 169 -11.56 25.12 0.64
CA ALA A 169 -10.68 26.07 -0.04
C ALA A 169 -9.32 26.27 0.68
N THR A 170 -9.23 25.98 1.99
CA THR A 170 -7.96 26.03 2.73
C THR A 170 -7.10 24.79 2.57
N MET A 171 -7.64 23.69 2.03
CA MET A 171 -6.92 22.42 1.96
C MET A 171 -5.86 22.39 0.87
N ASP A 172 -6.18 22.94 -0.31
CA ASP A 172 -5.30 23.09 -1.46
C ASP A 172 -5.91 24.07 -2.48
N SER A 173 -5.07 24.67 -3.33
CA SER A 173 -5.48 25.62 -4.37
C SER A 173 -6.54 25.09 -5.35
N LYS A 174 -6.58 23.78 -5.60
CA LYS A 174 -7.55 23.15 -6.53
C LYS A 174 -8.69 22.41 -5.79
N ALA A 175 -8.67 22.38 -4.45
CA ALA A 175 -9.57 21.56 -3.65
C ALA A 175 -11.04 21.94 -3.87
N LEU A 176 -11.36 23.23 -3.93
CA LEU A 176 -12.74 23.69 -4.08
C LEU A 176 -13.35 23.28 -5.43
N ASN A 177 -12.59 23.42 -6.52
CA ASN A 177 -13.04 23.00 -7.85
C ASN A 177 -13.25 21.49 -7.92
N PHE A 178 -12.28 20.72 -7.41
CA PHE A 178 -12.38 19.27 -7.33
C PHE A 178 -13.61 18.84 -6.51
N TRP A 179 -13.80 19.45 -5.34
CA TRP A 179 -14.92 19.11 -4.47
C TRP A 179 -16.26 19.46 -5.10
N GLY A 180 -16.38 20.62 -5.74
CA GLY A 180 -17.60 21.00 -6.47
C GLY A 180 -17.98 20.02 -7.58
N GLU A 181 -16.98 19.43 -8.25
CA GLU A 181 -17.20 18.43 -9.32
C GLU A 181 -17.55 17.04 -8.77
N TRP A 182 -16.88 16.59 -7.71
CA TRP A 182 -16.91 15.18 -7.29
C TRP A 182 -17.68 14.90 -6.00
N LYS A 183 -18.04 15.92 -5.19
CA LYS A 183 -18.64 15.76 -3.85
C LYS A 183 -19.80 14.77 -3.83
N ASP A 184 -20.84 15.00 -4.63
CA ASP A 184 -22.06 14.20 -4.57
C ASP A 184 -21.80 12.76 -4.99
N THR A 185 -20.96 12.55 -6.00
CA THR A 185 -20.52 11.23 -6.45
C THR A 185 -19.77 10.50 -5.35
N LEU A 186 -18.74 11.14 -4.76
CA LEU A 186 -17.92 10.54 -3.72
C LEU A 186 -18.73 10.21 -2.46
N LEU A 187 -19.58 11.13 -2.00
CA LEU A 187 -20.44 10.89 -0.83
C LEU A 187 -21.48 9.79 -1.09
N THR A 188 -21.97 9.67 -2.33
CA THR A 188 -22.86 8.56 -2.72
C THR A 188 -22.14 7.22 -2.68
N ILE A 189 -20.90 7.16 -3.19
CA ILE A 189 -20.05 5.96 -3.13
C ILE A 189 -19.78 5.57 -1.67
N CYS A 190 -19.39 6.53 -0.83
CA CYS A 190 -19.12 6.30 0.60
C CYS A 190 -20.34 5.69 1.30
N LYS A 191 -21.53 6.26 1.07
CA LYS A 191 -22.78 5.74 1.65
C LYS A 191 -23.06 4.30 1.21
N LYS A 192 -22.91 3.99 -0.08
CA LYS A 192 -23.14 2.62 -0.59
C LYS A 192 -22.15 1.63 -0.01
N HIS A 193 -20.87 1.97 0.00
CA HIS A 193 -19.80 1.11 0.51
C HIS A 193 -19.96 0.84 2.02
N SER A 194 -20.37 1.87 2.79
CA SER A 194 -20.61 1.75 4.22
C SER A 194 -21.90 0.96 4.55
N ALA A 195 -22.93 1.07 3.70
CA ALA A 195 -24.26 0.51 3.94
C ALA A 195 -24.42 -0.98 3.59
N GLU A 196 -23.41 -1.65 3.03
CA GLU A 196 -23.41 -3.11 2.80
C GLU A 196 -23.27 -3.89 4.12
N VAL A 197 -24.20 -3.68 5.05
CA VAL A 197 -24.40 -4.46 6.27
C VAL A 197 -25.86 -4.92 6.28
N LEU A 198 -26.11 -6.06 5.63
CA LEU A 198 -27.14 -7.03 5.97
C LEU A 198 -26.62 -8.43 5.67
#